data_AF-A0A839RWF9-F1
#
_entry.id   AF-A0A839RWF9-F1
#
_cell.length_a   1.000
_cell.length_b   1.000
_cell.length_c   1.000
_cell.angle_alpha   90.00
_cell.angle_beta   90.00
_cell.angle_gamma   90.00
#
_symmetry.space_group_name_H-M   'P 1'
#
loop_
_entity.id
_entity.type
_entity.pdbx_description
1 polymer ?
#
loop_
_entity_poly.entity_id
_entity_poly.type
_entity_poly.pdbx_seq_one_letter_code
_entity_poly.pdbx_strand_id
1 'polypeptide(L)'
;MAIRRTPPSGLTISVHPDHGHPSSLWPSRELVLSQSSPKPYILPREIGIGDTLGEKILAWTDCFQRFFVKELDDFTSRPLWLPGINVYDWYDEGYEIIRALRIQFPNVHVKPEFAQYVFSVNERRESAGLVPISLPNEPKPGHIPISDVLHQKGPCGS
;
A
#
# COMPACT_ATOMS: atom_id res chain seq x y z
N MET A 1 -32.40 -31.16 2.05
CA MET A 1 -32.28 -29.78 2.57
C MET A 1 -30.80 -29.45 2.68
N ALA A 2 -30.27 -28.64 1.76
CA ALA A 2 -28.89 -28.18 1.84
C ALA A 2 -28.84 -26.95 2.74
N ILE A 3 -28.05 -27.02 3.81
CA ILE A 3 -27.73 -25.88 4.66
C ILE A 3 -26.95 -24.91 3.78
N ARG A 4 -27.62 -23.86 3.29
CA ARG A 4 -26.94 -22.70 2.69
C ARG A 4 -26.16 -22.05 3.82
N ARG A 5 -24.86 -22.36 3.91
CA ARG A 5 -23.93 -21.56 4.70
C ARG A 5 -23.94 -20.16 4.08
N THR A 6 -24.55 -19.21 4.77
CA THR A 6 -24.34 -17.79 4.52
C THR A 6 -22.82 -17.54 4.56
N PRO A 7 -22.20 -16.96 3.52
CA PRO A 7 -20.77 -16.69 3.56
C PRO A 7 -20.48 -15.75 4.74
N PRO A 8 -19.44 -16.01 5.56
CA PRO A 8 -19.02 -15.07 6.57
C PRO A 8 -18.69 -13.75 5.86
N SER A 9 -19.23 -12.65 6.39
CA SER A 9 -18.93 -11.31 5.92
C SER A 9 -17.42 -11.06 5.95
N GLY A 10 -16.81 -10.94 4.76
CA GLY A 10 -15.59 -10.16 4.54
C GLY A 10 -14.24 -10.88 4.60
N LEU A 11 -14.06 -12.03 3.94
CA LEU A 11 -12.70 -12.57 3.72
C LEU A 11 -11.85 -11.57 2.92
N THR A 12 -10.59 -11.40 3.30
CA THR A 12 -9.67 -10.45 2.67
C THR A 12 -8.36 -11.12 2.26
N ILE A 13 -7.76 -10.61 1.19
CA ILE A 13 -6.34 -10.79 0.88
C ILE A 13 -5.74 -9.41 0.74
N SER A 14 -4.90 -9.02 1.70
CA SER A 14 -4.07 -7.83 1.57
C SER A 14 -2.80 -8.19 0.80
N VAL A 15 -2.42 -7.34 -0.15
CA VAL A 15 -1.17 -7.46 -0.91
C VAL A 15 -0.28 -6.29 -0.56
N HIS A 16 0.77 -6.54 0.21
CA HIS A 16 1.83 -5.58 0.49
C HIS A 16 3.13 -6.34 0.81
N PRO A 17 4.28 -5.88 0.31
CA PRO A 17 5.56 -6.40 0.75
C PRO A 17 5.84 -6.06 2.22
N ASP A 18 6.69 -6.85 2.85
CA ASP A 18 7.28 -6.54 4.15
C ASP A 18 8.74 -7.01 4.16
N HIS A 19 9.64 -6.26 4.78
CA HIS A 19 11.06 -6.56 4.74
C HIS A 19 11.36 -7.91 5.41
N GLY A 20 12.12 -8.76 4.73
CA GLY A 20 12.45 -10.10 5.20
C GLY A 20 11.33 -11.13 5.05
N HIS A 21 10.15 -10.74 4.52
CA HIS A 21 9.08 -11.66 4.19
C HIS A 21 9.20 -12.13 2.73
N PRO A 22 9.21 -13.45 2.46
CA PRO A 22 9.37 -13.99 1.10
C PRO A 22 8.10 -13.89 0.25
N SER A 23 6.99 -13.44 0.83
CA SER A 23 5.68 -13.34 0.17
C SER A 23 4.98 -12.08 0.65
N SER A 24 4.36 -11.38 -0.29
CA SER A 24 3.57 -10.16 -0.03
C SER A 24 2.08 -10.43 0.22
N LEU A 25 1.71 -11.69 0.52
CA LEU A 25 0.33 -12.10 0.72
C LEU A 25 -0.05 -12.17 2.19
N TRP A 26 -1.13 -11.46 2.53
CA TRP A 26 -1.70 -11.41 3.87
C TRP A 26 -3.18 -11.80 3.82
N PRO A 27 -3.48 -13.10 3.68
CA PRO A 27 -4.84 -13.61 3.61
C PRO A 27 -5.49 -13.70 5.00
N SER A 28 -6.82 -13.62 5.05
CA SER A 28 -7.60 -14.08 6.21
C SER A 28 -7.26 -15.53 6.54
N ARG A 29 -7.24 -15.89 7.82
CA ARG A 29 -6.83 -17.22 8.30
C ARG A 29 -7.63 -18.35 7.67
N GLU A 30 -8.90 -18.11 7.39
CA GLU A 30 -9.85 -19.05 6.80
C GLU A 30 -9.53 -19.43 5.34
N LEU A 31 -8.69 -18.64 4.67
CA LEU A 31 -8.24 -18.92 3.30
C LEU A 31 -7.01 -19.83 3.25
N VAL A 32 -6.35 -20.07 4.39
CA VAL A 32 -5.13 -20.89 4.47
C VAL A 32 -5.49 -22.38 4.49
N LEU A 33 -5.12 -23.10 3.43
CA LEU A 33 -5.43 -24.51 3.21
C LEU A 33 -4.65 -25.46 4.11
N SER A 34 -3.41 -25.09 4.47
CA SER A 34 -2.57 -25.86 5.38
C SER A 34 -1.55 -24.94 6.05
N GLN A 35 -1.45 -25.00 7.38
CA GLN A 35 -0.38 -24.35 8.11
C GLN A 35 0.79 -25.33 8.24
N SER A 36 1.66 -25.31 7.25
CA SER A 36 2.90 -26.09 7.26
C SER A 36 3.91 -25.41 8.20
N SER A 37 3.96 -25.82 9.46
CA SER A 37 4.87 -25.34 10.53
C SER A 37 4.68 -23.85 10.91
N PRO A 38 5.10 -23.41 12.12
CA PRO A 38 4.93 -22.02 12.53
C PRO A 38 5.89 -21.12 11.74
N LYS A 39 5.38 -20.53 10.66
CA LYS A 39 6.09 -19.52 9.86
C LYS A 39 5.33 -18.19 9.96
N PRO A 40 6.04 -17.04 9.95
CA PRO A 40 5.41 -15.72 10.06
C PRO A 40 4.84 -15.21 8.72
N TYR A 41 4.81 -16.03 7.67
CA TYR A 41 4.37 -15.66 6.33
C TYR A 41 3.57 -16.79 5.67
N ILE A 42 2.77 -16.44 4.66
CA ILE A 42 1.98 -17.38 3.86
C ILE A 42 2.46 -17.36 2.41
N LEU A 43 2.75 -18.53 1.86
CA LEU A 43 3.12 -18.68 0.45
C LEU A 43 1.87 -18.81 -0.44
N PRO A 44 1.95 -18.42 -1.73
CA PRO A 44 0.80 -18.51 -2.65
C PRO A 44 0.13 -19.90 -2.67
N ARG A 45 0.92 -20.98 -2.70
CA ARG A 45 0.40 -22.36 -2.70
C ARG A 45 -0.44 -22.70 -1.46
N GLU A 46 -0.15 -22.07 -0.32
CA GLU A 46 -0.83 -22.33 0.96
C GLU A 46 -2.25 -21.74 1.01
N ILE A 47 -2.61 -20.88 0.05
CA ILE A 47 -4.00 -20.44 -0.18
C ILE A 47 -4.56 -20.91 -1.53
N GLY A 48 -3.92 -21.90 -2.17
CA GLY A 48 -4.39 -22.49 -3.41
C GLY A 48 -4.11 -21.66 -4.67
N ILE A 49 -3.15 -20.73 -4.63
CA ILE A 49 -2.67 -20.04 -5.84
C ILE A 49 -1.75 -20.97 -6.62
N GLY A 50 -2.03 -21.11 -7.93
CA GLY A 50 -1.27 -21.93 -8.85
C GLY A 50 0.10 -21.34 -9.21
N ASP A 51 0.94 -22.17 -9.83
CA ASP A 51 2.37 -21.92 -10.02
C ASP A 51 2.65 -20.59 -10.74
N THR A 52 1.98 -20.29 -11.85
CA THR A 52 2.23 -19.07 -12.63
C THR A 52 1.98 -17.78 -11.84
N LEU A 53 0.81 -17.67 -11.17
CA LEU A 53 0.50 -16.49 -10.37
C LEU A 53 1.34 -16.45 -9.08
N GLY A 54 1.60 -17.62 -8.50
CA GLY A 54 2.43 -17.74 -7.31
C GLY A 54 3.86 -17.28 -7.57
N GLU A 55 4.49 -17.75 -8.64
CA GLU A 55 5.83 -17.33 -9.06
C GLU A 55 5.89 -15.83 -9.35
N LYS A 56 4.87 -15.27 -10.01
CA LYS A 56 4.78 -13.82 -10.23
C LYS A 56 4.76 -13.03 -8.92
N ILE A 57 3.93 -13.44 -7.96
CA ILE A 57 3.86 -12.79 -6.64
C ILE A 57 5.20 -12.85 -5.90
N LEU A 58 5.86 -14.01 -5.96
CA LEU A 58 7.16 -14.21 -5.31
C LEU A 58 8.25 -13.37 -5.99
N ALA A 59 8.29 -13.31 -7.32
CA ALA A 59 9.24 -12.49 -8.07
C ALA A 59 9.02 -10.98 -7.82
N TRP A 60 7.75 -10.55 -7.80
CA TRP A 60 7.38 -9.18 -7.46
C TRP A 60 7.79 -8.79 -6.03
N THR A 61 7.66 -9.74 -5.09
CA THR A 61 8.15 -9.58 -3.71
C THR A 61 9.68 -9.53 -3.65
N ASP A 62 10.38 -10.41 -4.36
CA ASP A 62 11.86 -10.41 -4.44
C ASP A 62 12.40 -9.10 -4.99
N CYS A 63 11.73 -8.54 -6.00
CA CYS A 63 12.06 -7.23 -6.55
C CYS A 63 12.02 -6.14 -5.47
N PHE A 64 10.97 -6.11 -4.66
CA PHE A 64 10.89 -5.21 -3.51
C PHE A 64 12.04 -5.45 -2.53
N GLN A 65 12.31 -6.70 -2.12
CA GLN A 65 13.38 -7.01 -1.15
C GLN A 65 14.76 -6.56 -1.62
N ARG A 66 15.01 -6.60 -2.93
CA ARG A 66 16.31 -6.27 -3.51
C ARG A 66 16.51 -4.78 -3.73
N PHE A 67 15.46 -4.05 -4.09
CA PHE A 67 15.60 -2.67 -4.56
C PHE A 67 14.98 -1.63 -3.63
N PHE A 68 13.99 -1.96 -2.81
CA PHE A 68 13.39 -0.98 -1.91
C PHE A 68 14.34 -0.64 -0.76
N VAL A 69 14.54 0.66 -0.49
CA VAL A 69 15.46 1.14 0.54
C VAL A 69 14.71 1.57 1.79
N LYS A 70 13.81 2.56 1.66
CA LYS A 70 13.02 3.08 2.79
C LYS A 70 11.93 4.04 2.34
N GLU A 71 10.91 4.17 3.17
CA GLU A 71 9.99 5.32 3.18
C GLU A 71 10.71 6.55 3.76
N LEU A 72 10.24 7.74 3.38
CA LEU A 72 10.74 9.00 3.92
C LEU A 72 9.74 9.57 4.92
N ASP A 73 10.25 10.14 6.02
CA ASP A 73 9.46 10.69 7.11
C ASP A 73 9.01 12.14 6.80
N ASP A 74 8.36 12.30 5.64
CA ASP A 74 7.72 13.54 5.20
C ASP A 74 6.50 13.24 4.31
N PHE A 75 5.70 14.25 3.98
CA PHE A 75 4.43 14.03 3.25
C PHE A 75 4.53 14.13 1.73
N THR A 76 5.65 14.64 1.20
CA THR A 76 5.77 15.07 -0.20
C THR A 76 6.78 14.28 -1.01
N SER A 77 7.80 13.76 -0.35
CA SER A 77 8.85 12.97 -0.96
C SER A 77 8.35 11.56 -1.21
N ARG A 78 8.79 11.00 -2.32
CA ARG A 78 8.53 9.60 -2.63
C ARG A 78 9.54 8.68 -1.94
N PRO A 79 9.17 7.43 -1.65
CA PRO A 79 10.09 6.45 -1.10
C PRO A 79 11.32 6.22 -1.98
N LEU A 80 12.40 5.75 -1.34
CA LEU A 80 13.68 5.51 -2.01
C LEU A 80 13.79 4.06 -2.48
N TRP A 81 14.23 3.91 -3.73
CA TRP A 81 14.61 2.64 -4.34
C TRP A 81 16.04 2.74 -4.87
N LEU A 82 16.74 1.61 -4.90
CA LEU A 82 18.03 1.47 -5.56
C LEU A 82 17.87 1.65 -7.08
N PRO A 83 18.91 2.14 -7.78
CA PRO A 83 18.88 2.24 -9.24
C PRO A 83 18.79 0.85 -9.89
N GLY A 84 18.28 0.80 -11.12
CA GLY A 84 18.15 -0.44 -11.91
C GLY A 84 16.74 -1.05 -11.91
N ILE A 85 15.77 -0.37 -11.30
CA ILE A 85 14.35 -0.71 -11.36
C ILE A 85 13.54 0.50 -11.84
N ASN A 86 12.48 0.24 -12.61
CA ASN A 86 11.41 1.21 -12.82
C ASN A 86 10.31 0.95 -11.78
N VAL A 87 10.19 1.87 -10.82
CA VAL A 87 9.24 1.72 -9.69
C VAL A 87 7.78 1.73 -10.14
N TYR A 88 7.45 2.35 -11.27
CA TYR A 88 6.09 2.37 -11.80
C TYR A 88 5.74 1.06 -12.50
N ASP A 89 6.69 0.44 -13.21
CA ASP A 89 6.46 -0.89 -13.79
C ASP A 89 6.21 -1.91 -12.68
N TRP A 90 6.95 -1.81 -11.56
CA TRP A 90 6.69 -2.62 -10.37
C TRP A 90 5.30 -2.34 -9.77
N TYR A 91 4.86 -1.09 -9.74
CA TYR A 91 3.52 -0.71 -9.27
C TYR A 91 2.42 -1.33 -10.13
N ASP A 92 2.55 -1.20 -11.45
CA ASP A 92 1.60 -1.71 -12.43
C ASP A 92 1.52 -3.24 -12.38
N GLU A 93 2.67 -3.91 -12.24
CA GLU A 93 2.72 -5.36 -12.02
C GLU A 93 1.97 -5.79 -10.75
N GLY A 94 2.05 -4.99 -9.68
CA GLY A 94 1.24 -5.18 -8.47
C GLY A 94 -0.26 -5.15 -8.76
N TYR A 95 -0.73 -4.25 -9.63
CA TYR A 95 -2.14 -4.21 -10.03
C TYR A 95 -2.55 -5.38 -10.94
N GLU A 96 -1.64 -5.89 -11.77
CA GLU A 96 -1.88 -7.13 -12.52
C GLU A 96 -2.08 -8.32 -11.58
N ILE A 97 -1.27 -8.43 -10.52
CA ILE A 97 -1.45 -9.42 -9.45
C ILE A 97 -2.82 -9.26 -8.78
N ILE A 98 -3.20 -8.03 -8.41
CA ILE A 98 -4.50 -7.74 -7.79
C ILE A 98 -5.66 -8.18 -8.69
N ARG A 99 -5.58 -7.87 -10.00
CA ARG A 99 -6.60 -8.30 -10.98
C ARG A 99 -6.70 -9.82 -11.04
N ALA A 100 -5.56 -10.52 -11.11
CA ALA A 100 -5.53 -11.98 -11.15
C ALA A 100 -6.11 -12.61 -9.88
N LEU A 101 -5.77 -12.08 -8.70
CA LEU A 101 -6.32 -12.52 -7.42
C LEU A 101 -7.84 -12.32 -7.34
N ARG A 102 -8.36 -11.19 -7.83
CA ARG A 102 -9.82 -10.92 -7.85
C ARG A 102 -10.58 -11.90 -8.76
N ILE A 103 -9.97 -12.33 -9.86
CA ILE A 103 -10.53 -13.35 -10.75
C ILE A 103 -10.55 -14.71 -10.05
N GLN A 104 -9.45 -15.08 -9.40
CA GLN A 104 -9.33 -16.37 -8.72
C GLN A 104 -10.20 -16.48 -7.45
N PHE A 105 -10.36 -15.37 -6.71
CA PHE A 105 -11.10 -15.30 -5.47
C PHE A 105 -12.24 -14.27 -5.55
N PRO A 106 -13.30 -14.53 -6.33
CA PRO A 106 -14.35 -13.54 -6.61
C PRO A 106 -15.17 -13.13 -5.38
N ASN A 107 -15.18 -13.96 -4.33
CA ASN A 107 -15.89 -13.71 -3.08
C ASN A 107 -14.98 -13.15 -1.97
N VAL A 108 -13.73 -12.82 -2.29
CA VAL A 108 -12.73 -12.31 -1.35
C VAL A 108 -12.40 -10.86 -1.71
N HIS A 109 -12.34 -10.00 -0.71
CA HIS A 109 -11.96 -8.62 -0.91
C HIS A 109 -10.43 -8.50 -0.99
N VAL A 110 -9.92 -8.29 -2.21
CA VAL A 110 -8.49 -8.14 -2.46
C VAL A 110 -8.08 -6.67 -2.38
N LYS A 111 -7.22 -6.35 -1.41
CA LYS A 111 -6.75 -5.00 -1.07
C LYS A 111 -5.34 -4.74 -1.62
N PRO A 112 -5.17 -3.74 -2.52
CA PRO A 112 -3.86 -3.25 -2.89
C PRO A 112 -3.31 -2.33 -1.79
N GLU A 113 -2.24 -2.75 -1.10
CA GLU A 113 -1.63 -2.01 0.02
C GLU A 113 -0.15 -1.71 -0.24
N PHE A 114 0.20 -1.44 -1.49
CA PHE A 114 1.59 -1.21 -1.91
C PHE A 114 1.86 0.17 -2.52
N ALA A 115 0.84 1.02 -2.65
CA ALA A 115 1.01 2.36 -3.23
C ALA A 115 1.96 3.27 -2.42
N GLN A 116 2.05 3.05 -1.10
CA GLN A 116 2.95 3.76 -0.21
C GLN A 116 4.43 3.54 -0.51
N TYR A 117 4.78 2.50 -1.28
CA TYR A 117 6.16 2.25 -1.69
C TYR A 117 6.56 3.00 -2.97
N VAL A 118 5.63 3.70 -3.62
CA VAL A 118 5.87 4.38 -4.92
C VAL A 118 5.56 5.87 -4.85
N PHE A 119 4.48 6.21 -4.17
CA PHE A 119 3.95 7.58 -4.12
C PHE A 119 4.08 8.17 -2.73
N SER A 120 4.30 9.48 -2.67
CA SER A 120 4.28 10.23 -1.42
C SER A 120 2.90 10.17 -0.75
N VAL A 121 2.84 10.57 0.52
CA VAL A 121 1.55 10.67 1.24
C VAL A 121 0.59 11.59 0.50
N ASN A 122 1.06 12.75 0.06
CA ASN A 122 0.21 13.74 -0.60
C ASN A 122 -0.27 13.30 -1.97
N GLU A 123 0.56 12.63 -2.77
CA GLU A 123 0.12 12.06 -4.05
C GLU A 123 -1.00 11.03 -3.86
N ARG A 124 -0.88 10.16 -2.85
CA ARG A 124 -1.92 9.17 -2.52
C ARG A 124 -3.21 9.83 -2.05
N ARG A 125 -3.10 10.93 -1.28
CA ARG A 125 -4.26 11.71 -0.81
C ARG A 125 -4.97 12.40 -1.97
N GLU A 126 -4.22 13.08 -2.83
CA GLU A 126 -4.75 13.75 -4.02
C GLU A 126 -5.48 12.74 -4.93
N SER A 127 -4.89 11.57 -5.16
CA SER A 127 -5.51 10.47 -5.90
C SER A 127 -6.84 10.00 -5.27
N ALA A 128 -6.95 10.08 -3.95
CA ALA A 128 -8.18 9.77 -3.20
C ALA A 128 -9.16 10.96 -3.08
N GLY A 129 -8.87 12.10 -3.73
CA GLY A 129 -9.70 13.32 -3.62
C GLY A 129 -9.57 14.04 -2.28
N LEU A 130 -8.50 13.78 -1.52
CA LEU A 130 -8.22 14.39 -0.22
C LEU A 130 -7.20 15.53 -0.36
N VAL A 131 -7.35 16.54 0.50
CA VAL A 131 -6.43 17.70 0.53
C VAL A 131 -5.04 17.27 1.04
N PRO A 132 -3.93 17.76 0.44
CA PRO A 132 -2.57 17.53 0.94
C PRO A 132 -2.36 17.93 2.41
N ILE A 133 -1.46 17.22 3.09
CA ILE A 133 -1.00 17.51 4.44
C ILE A 133 0.32 18.27 4.36
N SER A 134 0.55 19.17 5.30
CA SER A 134 1.82 19.87 5.49
C SER A 134 2.12 19.91 6.98
N LEU A 135 3.39 19.97 7.36
CA LEU A 135 3.75 20.15 8.77
C LEU A 135 3.26 21.52 9.29
N PRO A 136 3.03 21.69 10.60
CA PRO A 136 2.44 22.90 11.18
C PRO A 136 3.14 24.25 10.90
N ASN A 137 4.29 24.27 10.23
CA ASN A 137 5.05 25.50 9.92
C ASN A 137 5.58 25.54 8.48
N GLU A 138 5.14 24.63 7.60
CA GLU A 138 5.52 24.67 6.20
C GLU A 138 4.59 25.60 5.41
N PRO A 139 5.14 26.53 4.60
CA PRO A 139 4.33 27.50 3.88
C PRO A 139 3.44 26.79 2.85
N LYS A 140 2.12 26.88 3.04
CA LYS A 140 1.14 26.52 2.00
C LYS A 140 0.96 27.70 1.04
N PRO A 141 0.75 27.46 -0.27
CA PRO A 141 0.20 28.47 -1.16
C PRO A 141 -1.13 28.99 -0.57
N GLY A 142 -1.19 30.27 -0.22
CA GLY A 142 -2.40 30.92 0.35
C GLY A 142 -2.54 30.87 1.88
N HIS A 143 -1.55 30.36 2.62
CA HIS A 143 -1.56 30.48 4.09
C HIS A 143 -0.88 31.78 4.52
N ILE A 144 -1.66 32.68 5.12
CA ILE A 144 -1.13 33.88 5.77
C ILE A 144 -0.60 33.47 7.15
N PRO A 145 0.71 33.59 7.42
CA PRO A 145 1.27 33.39 8.76
C PRO A 145 0.53 34.25 9.79
N ILE A 146 0.25 33.71 10.98
CA ILE A 146 -0.38 34.48 12.06
C ILE A 146 0.46 35.72 12.42
N SER A 147 1.78 35.66 12.24
CA SER A 147 2.68 36.81 12.37
C SER A 147 2.30 37.95 11.44
N ASP A 148 1.79 37.68 10.24
CA ASP A 148 1.40 38.71 9.27
C ASP A 148 0.03 39.32 9.61
N VAL A 149 -0.82 38.60 10.34
CA VAL A 149 -2.08 39.12 10.90
C VAL A 149 -1.80 40.01 12.12
N LEU A 150 -0.80 39.67 12.93
CA LEU A 150 -0.47 40.41 14.16
C LEU A 150 0.25 41.74 13.90
N HIS A 151 0.83 41.94 12.73
CA HIS A 151 1.46 43.22 12.34
C HIS A 151 0.51 44.21 11.64
N GLN A 152 -0.75 43.83 11.38
CA GLN A 152 -1.79 44.79 10.97
C GLN A 152 -2.41 45.51 12.17
N LYS A 153 -1.57 46.20 12.94
CA LYS A 153 -2.01 47.35 13.73
C LYS A 153 -1.25 48.57 13.21
N GLY A 154 -1.75 49.10 12.10
CA GLY A 154 -1.35 50.41 11.59
C GLY A 154 -1.63 51.52 12.62
N PRO A 155 -1.02 52.70 12.43
CA PRO A 155 -0.82 53.70 13.47
C PRO A 155 -2.13 54.46 13.75
N CYS A 156 -2.57 54.50 15.00
CA CYS A 156 -3.40 55.63 15.44
C CYS A 156 -2.48 56.80 15.71
N GLY A 157 -2.36 57.69 14.72
CA GLY A 157 -1.97 59.06 14.96
C GLY A 157 -3.10 59.81 15.66
N SER A 158 -2.78 60.43 16.79
CA SER A 158 -3.19 61.77 17.24
C SER A 158 -2.41 62.09 18.50
#